data_AF-A0A970MSM2-F1
#
_entry.id   AF-A0A970MSM2-F1
#
_cell.length_a   1.000
_cell.length_b   1.000
_cell.length_c   1.000
_cell.angle_alpha   90.00
_cell.angle_beta   90.00
_cell.angle_gamma   90.00
#
_symmetry.space_group_name_H-M   'P 1'
#
loop_
_entity.id
_entity.type
_entity.pdbx_description
1 polymer ?
#
loop_
_entity_poly.entity_id
_entity_poly.type
_entity_poly.pdbx_seq_one_letter_code
_entity_poly.pdbx_strand_id
1 'polypeptide(L)'
;MKLKLQNLIVLAIFMAIGLGLKAQELTPEFEFTLYFEDAAGNRDSVILGYGPGASSQVDADYGEINIIDQEWDSLFDVRITDEYFAKYYAQTTGDETFHLKRQIVDIEGYHSPSLIDIKTSFLPLALSWDSTLFLNNSKIEGSFFSMYINWGDMGPGVFYLSRMSSFEIFPASDYTHNGEPLYQLFFSFADKSAFKIGVENIETDKYNIYPNPFTDSFQIEGIENHSIKELNVFDSFGRLQKTVLNENRIGLPNAASGVYFVSLLFEKEGLLSEKKLKIFKL
;
A
#
# COMPACT_ATOMS: atom_id res chain seq x y z
N MET A 1 -9.36 18.72 62.55
CA MET A 1 -10.55 18.74 61.68
C MET A 1 -10.92 17.29 61.36
N LYS A 2 -11.97 16.73 61.99
CA LYS A 2 -12.39 15.34 61.72
C LYS A 2 -13.25 15.33 60.45
N LEU A 3 -12.76 14.76 59.35
CA LEU A 3 -13.64 14.46 58.22
C LEU A 3 -14.74 13.51 58.71
N LYS A 4 -16.01 13.87 58.48
CA LYS A 4 -17.14 12.98 58.75
C LYS A 4 -17.01 11.75 57.84
N LEU A 5 -17.35 10.56 58.36
CA LEU A 5 -17.26 9.28 57.64
C LEU A 5 -17.92 9.33 56.24
N GLN A 6 -19.00 10.10 56.12
CA GLN A 6 -19.69 10.36 54.84
C GLN A 6 -18.78 11.02 53.79
N ASN A 7 -17.89 11.92 54.19
CA ASN A 7 -16.95 12.59 53.28
C ASN A 7 -15.83 11.65 52.83
N LEU A 8 -15.44 10.68 53.68
CA LEU A 8 -14.46 9.65 53.32
C LEU A 8 -15.02 8.67 52.28
N ILE A 9 -16.31 8.32 52.41
CA ILE A 9 -17.00 7.42 51.48
C ILE A 9 -17.14 8.07 50.11
N VAL A 10 -17.54 9.36 50.04
CA VAL A 10 -17.64 10.09 48.78
C VAL A 10 -16.27 10.19 48.08
N LEU A 11 -15.21 10.49 48.83
CA LEU A 11 -13.87 10.59 48.27
C LEU A 11 -13.34 9.23 47.75
N ALA A 12 -13.65 8.13 48.45
CA ALA A 12 -13.31 6.77 48.03
C ALA A 12 -14.08 6.36 46.75
N ILE A 13 -15.34 6.77 46.62
CA ILE A 13 -16.13 6.54 45.39
C ILE A 13 -15.55 7.33 44.21
N PHE A 14 -15.17 8.61 44.40
CA PHE A 14 -14.53 9.39 43.33
C PHE A 14 -13.16 8.83 42.93
N MET A 15 -12.35 8.34 43.87
CA MET A 15 -11.08 7.65 43.55
C MET A 15 -11.30 6.30 42.86
N ALA A 16 -12.33 5.54 43.24
CA ALA A 16 -12.66 4.28 42.59
C ALA A 16 -13.22 4.46 41.16
N ILE A 17 -13.99 5.52 40.91
CA ILE A 17 -14.48 5.88 39.58
C ILE A 17 -13.33 6.43 38.70
N GLY A 18 -12.43 7.24 39.28
CA GLY A 18 -11.27 7.79 38.56
C GLY A 18 -10.21 6.77 38.17
N LEU A 19 -10.16 5.60 38.82
CA LEU A 19 -9.24 4.50 38.49
C LEU A 19 -9.85 3.45 37.54
N GLY A 20 -11.15 3.53 37.25
CA GLY A 20 -11.88 2.52 36.47
C GLY A 20 -12.35 2.96 35.08
N LEU A 21 -12.25 4.24 34.73
CA LEU A 21 -12.62 4.76 33.41
C LEU A 21 -11.42 4.69 32.46
N LYS A 22 -10.95 3.49 32.13
CA LYS A 22 -10.37 3.32 30.79
C LYS A 22 -11.56 3.28 29.85
N ALA A 23 -11.59 4.17 28.86
CA ALA A 23 -12.54 4.05 27.76
C ALA A 23 -12.47 2.61 27.26
N GLN A 24 -13.62 1.93 27.20
CA GLN A 24 -13.66 0.56 26.71
C GLN A 24 -13.50 0.63 25.20
N GLU A 25 -12.24 0.51 24.74
CA GLU A 25 -11.96 0.42 23.32
C GLU A 25 -12.73 -0.77 22.74
N LEU A 26 -13.49 -0.50 21.67
CA LEU A 26 -14.14 -1.54 20.91
C LEU A 26 -13.06 -2.46 20.34
N THR A 27 -13.29 -3.77 20.45
CA THR A 27 -12.41 -4.76 19.82
C THR A 27 -12.80 -4.90 18.36
N PRO A 28 -11.87 -4.71 17.41
CA PRO A 28 -12.16 -4.95 16.00
C PRO A 28 -12.44 -6.44 15.76
N GLU A 29 -13.22 -6.76 14.73
CA GLU A 29 -13.43 -8.14 14.29
C GLU A 29 -12.14 -8.72 13.69
N PHE A 30 -11.33 -7.85 13.09
CA PHE A 30 -10.06 -8.20 12.48
C PHE A 30 -9.16 -6.98 12.45
N GLU A 31 -7.87 -7.18 12.67
CA GLU A 31 -6.83 -6.20 12.36
C GLU A 31 -5.52 -6.93 12.03
N PHE A 32 -4.67 -6.26 11.26
CA PHE A 32 -3.32 -6.73 10.98
C PHE A 32 -2.35 -5.54 10.94
N THR A 33 -1.07 -5.82 11.18
CA THR A 33 0.00 -4.84 11.02
C THR A 33 0.63 -4.98 9.64
N LEU A 34 0.69 -3.86 8.93
CA LEU A 34 1.45 -3.72 7.69
C LEU A 34 2.77 -3.04 8.01
N TYR A 35 3.87 -3.74 7.74
CA TYR A 35 5.23 -3.27 7.98
C TYR A 35 5.85 -2.74 6.71
N PHE A 36 6.63 -1.67 6.85
CA PHE A 36 7.37 -1.04 5.77
C PHE A 36 8.84 -0.92 6.16
N GLU A 37 9.72 -1.15 5.18
CA GLU A 37 11.16 -0.94 5.30
C GLU A 37 11.68 -0.25 4.03
N ASP A 38 12.39 0.87 4.19
CA ASP A 38 12.99 1.58 3.07
C ASP A 38 14.41 1.04 2.74
N ALA A 39 15.02 1.50 1.65
CA ALA A 39 16.33 0.98 1.22
C ALA A 39 17.50 1.38 2.15
N ALA A 40 17.30 2.31 3.08
CA ALA A 40 18.25 2.64 4.13
C ALA A 40 18.05 1.78 5.40
N GLY A 41 17.02 0.92 5.42
CA GLY A 41 16.67 0.07 6.55
C GLY A 41 15.82 0.77 7.61
N ASN A 42 15.27 1.96 7.33
CA ASN A 42 14.32 2.61 8.21
C ASN A 42 13.01 1.82 8.19
N ARG A 43 12.34 1.71 9.34
CA ARG A 43 11.15 0.88 9.50
C ARG A 43 10.00 1.67 10.11
N ASP A 44 8.80 1.37 9.64
CA ASP A 44 7.56 1.90 10.17
C ASP A 44 6.42 0.91 9.90
N SER A 45 5.26 1.15 10.50
CA SER A 45 4.08 0.30 10.34
C SER A 45 2.79 1.07 10.53
N VAL A 46 1.72 0.54 9.95
CA VAL A 46 0.35 0.95 10.27
C VAL A 46 -0.50 -0.29 10.57
N ILE A 47 -1.60 -0.07 11.28
CA ILE A 47 -2.58 -1.12 11.60
C ILE A 47 -3.85 -0.86 10.81
N LEU A 48 -4.33 -1.89 10.12
CA LEU A 48 -5.55 -1.83 9.32
C LEU A 48 -6.48 -2.94 9.80
N GLY A 49 -7.76 -2.63 9.94
CA GLY A 49 -8.74 -3.58 10.45
C GLY A 49 -10.17 -3.22 10.08
N TYR A 50 -11.10 -4.05 10.52
CA TYR A 50 -12.52 -3.77 10.42
C TYR A 50 -13.27 -4.18 11.69
N GLY A 51 -14.39 -3.51 11.94
CA GLY A 51 -15.18 -3.73 13.15
C GLY A 51 -16.61 -3.21 13.05
N PRO A 52 -17.52 -3.73 13.89
CA PRO A 52 -18.92 -3.37 13.87
C PRO A 52 -19.14 -1.91 14.30
N GLY A 53 -19.72 -1.11 13.40
CA GLY A 53 -20.00 0.30 13.67
C GLY A 53 -18.81 1.24 13.48
N ALA A 54 -17.70 0.75 12.92
CA ALA A 54 -16.61 1.57 12.42
C ALA A 54 -17.06 2.42 11.21
N SER A 55 -16.23 3.38 10.82
CA SER A 55 -16.48 4.34 9.77
C SER A 55 -15.23 4.54 8.90
N SER A 56 -15.32 5.36 7.85
CA SER A 56 -14.15 5.79 7.08
C SER A 56 -13.53 7.08 7.64
N GLN A 57 -13.98 7.52 8.82
CA GLN A 57 -13.48 8.68 9.55
C GLN A 57 -12.69 8.20 10.78
N VAL A 58 -12.25 9.14 11.62
CA VAL A 58 -11.54 8.80 12.86
C VAL A 58 -12.50 8.23 13.90
N ASP A 59 -12.30 6.96 14.28
CA ASP A 59 -13.10 6.27 15.29
C ASP A 59 -12.35 6.13 16.61
N ALA A 60 -12.47 7.14 17.47
CA ALA A 60 -11.82 7.17 18.79
C ALA A 60 -12.23 5.99 19.69
N ASP A 61 -13.43 5.44 19.52
CA ASP A 61 -13.90 4.27 20.27
C ASP A 61 -13.12 3.00 19.93
N TYR A 62 -12.49 2.93 18.76
CA TYR A 62 -11.54 1.86 18.45
C TYR A 62 -10.15 2.15 19.00
N GLY A 63 -9.85 3.34 19.53
CA GLY A 63 -8.50 3.75 19.92
C GLY A 63 -7.71 4.39 18.78
N GLU A 64 -8.39 4.89 17.74
CA GLU A 64 -7.75 5.69 16.70
C GLU A 64 -7.40 7.08 17.23
N ILE A 65 -6.21 7.55 16.85
CA ILE A 65 -5.69 8.85 17.29
C ILE A 65 -5.34 9.63 16.04
N ASN A 66 -6.04 10.75 15.82
CA ASN A 66 -5.69 11.67 14.76
C ASN A 66 -4.36 12.36 15.09
N ILE A 67 -3.37 12.15 14.24
CA ILE A 67 -2.03 12.71 14.33
C ILE A 67 -1.75 13.70 13.19
N ILE A 68 -2.80 14.27 12.59
CA ILE A 68 -2.66 15.26 11.51
C ILE A 68 -1.76 16.44 11.88
N ASP A 69 -1.81 16.87 13.15
CA ASP A 69 -0.98 17.97 13.68
C ASP A 69 0.45 17.54 14.06
N GLN A 70 0.78 16.24 13.99
CA GLN A 70 2.14 15.77 14.25
C GLN A 70 3.00 15.94 13.00
N GLU A 71 4.17 16.57 13.15
CA GLU A 71 5.14 16.68 12.06
C GLU A 71 5.55 15.29 11.55
N TRP A 72 5.74 15.18 10.23
CA TRP A 72 6.25 13.98 9.57
C TRP A 72 7.69 13.70 9.98
N ASP A 73 8.03 12.44 10.27
CA ASP A 73 9.44 12.07 10.48
C ASP A 73 10.26 12.50 9.24
N SER A 74 11.45 13.06 9.49
CA SER A 74 12.31 13.57 8.43
C SER A 74 12.91 12.48 7.54
N LEU A 75 13.03 11.24 8.04
CA LEU A 75 13.68 10.12 7.35
C LEU A 75 12.66 9.17 6.73
N PHE A 76 11.71 8.70 7.55
CA PHE A 76 10.74 7.69 7.15
C PHE A 76 9.49 7.71 8.01
N ASP A 77 8.31 7.88 7.40
CA ASP A 77 7.02 7.94 8.09
C ASP A 77 5.90 7.43 7.18
N VAL A 78 5.01 6.61 7.74
CA VAL A 78 3.88 6.01 7.05
C VAL A 78 2.59 6.28 7.80
N ARG A 79 1.60 6.84 7.12
CA ARG A 79 0.32 7.25 7.74
C ARG A 79 -0.86 6.82 6.89
N ILE A 80 -1.97 6.52 7.54
CA ILE A 80 -3.27 6.34 6.89
C ILE A 80 -3.96 7.71 6.87
N THR A 81 -4.55 8.09 5.75
CA THR A 81 -5.07 9.45 5.50
C THR A 81 -6.34 9.42 4.66
N ASP A 82 -7.04 10.55 4.58
CA ASP A 82 -8.11 10.82 3.63
C ASP A 82 -7.75 11.83 2.53
N GLU A 83 -6.48 12.27 2.43
CA GLU A 83 -6.07 13.36 1.53
C GLU A 83 -6.58 13.21 0.10
N TYR A 84 -6.42 12.03 -0.51
CA TYR A 84 -6.92 11.80 -1.87
C TYR A 84 -8.43 12.03 -1.97
N PHE A 85 -9.20 11.49 -1.02
CA PHE A 85 -10.66 11.62 -1.04
C PHE A 85 -11.10 13.04 -0.72
N ALA A 86 -10.43 13.71 0.22
CA ALA A 86 -10.66 15.11 0.54
C ALA A 86 -10.43 16.01 -0.68
N LYS A 87 -9.35 15.77 -1.43
CA LYS A 87 -8.98 16.57 -2.60
C LYS A 87 -9.88 16.35 -3.81
N TYR A 88 -10.28 15.10 -4.07
CA TYR A 88 -10.98 14.76 -5.31
C TYR A 88 -12.50 14.58 -5.16
N TYR A 89 -13.01 14.35 -3.94
CA TYR A 89 -14.41 13.97 -3.72
C TYR A 89 -15.14 14.77 -2.64
N ALA A 90 -14.44 15.33 -1.64
CA ALA A 90 -15.10 16.18 -0.67
C ALA A 90 -15.50 17.53 -1.31
N GLN A 91 -16.76 17.92 -1.17
CA GLN A 91 -17.26 19.23 -1.62
C GLN A 91 -16.84 20.39 -0.69
N THR A 92 -15.86 20.16 0.19
CA THR A 92 -15.37 21.09 1.20
C THR A 92 -13.86 21.24 1.08
N THR A 93 -13.39 22.50 1.10
CA THR A 93 -12.03 23.11 1.12
C THR A 93 -10.81 22.42 0.49
N GLY A 94 -10.77 21.10 0.31
CA GLY A 94 -9.70 20.36 -0.37
C GLY A 94 -8.55 19.92 0.53
N ASP A 95 -8.69 20.03 1.85
CA ASP A 95 -7.64 19.69 2.83
C ASP A 95 -7.94 18.33 3.49
N GLU A 96 -6.90 17.53 3.75
CA GLU A 96 -7.04 16.30 4.56
C GLU A 96 -7.62 16.58 5.95
N THR A 97 -8.35 15.61 6.50
CA THR A 97 -8.99 15.75 7.81
C THR A 97 -8.36 14.86 8.88
N PHE A 98 -7.63 13.81 8.48
CA PHE A 98 -6.89 12.98 9.42
C PHE A 98 -5.60 12.39 8.89
N HIS A 99 -4.69 12.14 9.83
CA HIS A 99 -3.58 11.19 9.68
C HIS A 99 -3.64 10.19 10.84
N LEU A 100 -3.48 8.89 10.56
CA LEU A 100 -3.60 7.83 11.55
C LEU A 100 -2.45 6.82 11.43
N LYS A 101 -2.13 6.15 12.54
CA LYS A 101 -1.30 4.92 12.54
C LYS A 101 -2.12 3.64 12.59
N ARG A 102 -3.42 3.78 12.85
CA ARG A 102 -4.38 2.68 12.96
C ARG A 102 -5.72 3.12 12.41
N GLN A 103 -6.32 2.31 11.54
CA GLN A 103 -7.66 2.53 11.03
C GLN A 103 -8.46 1.24 11.04
N ILE A 104 -9.66 1.29 11.61
CA ILE A 104 -10.69 0.27 11.64
C ILE A 104 -11.84 0.81 10.81
N VAL A 105 -12.27 0.07 9.80
CA VAL A 105 -13.38 0.49 8.91
C VAL A 105 -14.57 -0.47 9.03
N ASP A 106 -15.75 -0.03 8.60
CA ASP A 106 -16.86 -0.95 8.35
C ASP A 106 -16.70 -1.57 6.96
N ILE A 107 -16.91 -2.89 6.84
CA ILE A 107 -16.83 -3.62 5.56
C ILE A 107 -18.17 -4.26 5.18
N GLU A 108 -19.19 -4.19 6.03
CA GLU A 108 -20.54 -4.68 5.73
C GLU A 108 -21.31 -3.68 4.84
N GLY A 109 -20.87 -2.41 4.81
CA GLY A 109 -21.34 -1.35 3.92
C GLY A 109 -20.40 -1.03 2.76
N TYR A 110 -20.76 0.00 1.99
CA TYR A 110 -19.82 0.62 1.07
C TYR A 110 -18.72 1.32 1.86
N HIS A 111 -17.48 0.89 1.65
CA HIS A 111 -16.31 1.52 2.26
C HIS A 111 -15.36 1.97 1.17
N SER A 112 -14.75 3.14 1.39
CA SER A 112 -13.66 3.58 0.54
C SER A 112 -12.39 2.80 0.89
N PRO A 113 -11.49 2.57 -0.07
CA PRO A 113 -10.16 2.07 0.22
C PRO A 113 -9.47 2.92 1.30
N SER A 114 -8.75 2.28 2.21
CA SER A 114 -7.81 2.99 3.09
C SER A 114 -6.65 3.49 2.24
N LEU A 115 -6.37 4.79 2.30
CA LEU A 115 -5.20 5.39 1.67
C LEU A 115 -4.05 5.44 2.67
N ILE A 116 -2.88 5.04 2.21
CA ILE A 116 -1.65 5.03 2.99
C ILE A 116 -0.63 5.92 2.27
N ASP A 117 -0.20 6.96 2.98
CA ASP A 117 0.83 7.88 2.54
C ASP A 117 2.16 7.52 3.17
N ILE A 118 3.21 7.52 2.36
CA ILE A 118 4.55 7.10 2.74
C ILE A 118 5.53 8.21 2.38
N LYS A 119 6.27 8.69 3.37
CA LYS A 119 7.38 9.61 3.21
C LYS A 119 8.69 8.83 3.30
N THR A 120 9.49 8.83 2.24
CA THR A 120 10.86 8.29 2.26
C THR A 120 11.72 8.95 1.17
N SER A 121 13.02 9.02 1.39
CA SER A 121 14.01 9.36 0.36
C SER A 121 14.76 8.12 -0.19
N PHE A 122 14.48 6.92 0.33
CA PHE A 122 15.27 5.72 0.07
C PHE A 122 14.42 4.60 -0.52
N LEU A 123 14.37 4.54 -1.85
CA LEU A 123 13.70 3.46 -2.58
C LEU A 123 14.67 2.32 -2.94
N PRO A 124 14.20 1.07 -3.13
CA PRO A 124 12.79 0.62 -3.07
C PRO A 124 12.22 0.55 -1.65
N LEU A 125 10.89 0.49 -1.58
CA LEU A 125 10.14 0.26 -0.35
C LEU A 125 9.71 -1.21 -0.28
N ALA A 126 10.08 -1.91 0.78
CA ALA A 126 9.66 -3.27 1.07
C ALA A 126 8.45 -3.25 2.01
N LEU A 127 7.39 -3.99 1.64
CA LEU A 127 6.20 -4.16 2.45
C LEU A 127 6.10 -5.61 2.92
N SER A 128 5.62 -5.82 4.15
CA SER A 128 5.37 -7.18 4.65
C SER A 128 4.22 -7.25 5.66
N TRP A 129 3.57 -8.41 5.72
CA TRP A 129 2.47 -8.73 6.63
C TRP A 129 2.36 -10.24 6.85
N ASP A 130 1.55 -10.65 7.82
CA ASP A 130 1.18 -12.05 8.00
C ASP A 130 0.02 -12.41 7.05
N SER A 131 0.34 -13.07 5.94
CA SER A 131 -0.65 -13.48 4.93
C SER A 131 -1.61 -14.56 5.43
N THR A 132 -1.24 -15.29 6.49
CA THR A 132 -2.07 -16.38 7.01
C THR A 132 -3.35 -15.87 7.68
N LEU A 133 -3.36 -14.60 8.12
CA LEU A 133 -4.51 -13.93 8.72
C LEU A 133 -5.70 -13.79 7.74
N PHE A 134 -5.43 -13.81 6.43
CA PHE A 134 -6.43 -13.66 5.38
C PHE A 134 -6.98 -15.00 4.88
N LEU A 135 -6.30 -16.10 5.18
CA LEU A 135 -6.68 -17.43 4.70
C LEU A 135 -7.94 -17.92 5.40
N ASN A 136 -8.88 -18.47 4.63
CA ASN A 136 -10.14 -19.03 5.12
C ASN A 136 -11.08 -18.02 5.82
N ASN A 137 -10.81 -16.71 5.71
CA ASN A 137 -11.75 -15.68 6.12
C ASN A 137 -12.55 -15.21 4.91
N SER A 138 -13.81 -15.67 4.81
CA SER A 138 -14.66 -15.38 3.65
C SER A 138 -14.91 -13.90 3.42
N LYS A 139 -14.78 -13.03 4.44
CA LYS A 139 -15.00 -11.59 4.30
C LYS A 139 -13.81 -10.84 3.68
N ILE A 140 -12.59 -11.37 3.81
CA ILE A 140 -11.36 -10.62 3.50
C ILE A 140 -10.31 -11.40 2.71
N GLU A 141 -10.57 -12.65 2.31
CA GLU A 141 -9.55 -13.46 1.62
C GLU A 141 -9.12 -12.85 0.27
N GLY A 142 -9.96 -12.01 -0.35
CA GLY A 142 -9.62 -11.27 -1.58
C GLY A 142 -9.06 -9.88 -1.35
N SER A 143 -8.75 -9.49 -0.10
CA SER A 143 -8.18 -8.17 0.21
C SER A 143 -6.88 -7.93 -0.55
N PHE A 144 -6.67 -6.69 -0.97
CA PHE A 144 -5.57 -6.35 -1.86
C PHE A 144 -5.00 -4.95 -1.61
N PHE A 145 -3.75 -4.78 -2.02
CA PHE A 145 -3.16 -3.46 -2.26
C PHE A 145 -3.24 -3.09 -3.74
N SER A 146 -3.34 -1.80 -4.02
CA SER A 146 -3.25 -1.24 -5.37
C SER A 146 -2.42 0.04 -5.36
N MET A 147 -1.63 0.22 -6.42
CA MET A 147 -0.89 1.48 -6.67
C MET A 147 -1.77 2.56 -7.30
N TYR A 148 -2.98 2.21 -7.76
CA TYR A 148 -3.94 3.14 -8.37
C TYR A 148 -5.32 2.96 -7.76
N ILE A 149 -6.08 4.05 -7.62
CA ILE A 149 -7.51 3.96 -7.35
C ILE A 149 -8.20 3.37 -8.58
N ASN A 150 -8.81 2.20 -8.41
CA ASN A 150 -9.58 1.54 -9.45
C ASN A 150 -10.96 1.20 -8.91
N TRP A 151 -11.93 2.07 -9.21
CA TRP A 151 -13.35 1.94 -8.87
C TRP A 151 -14.06 0.93 -9.79
N GLY A 152 -13.59 -0.32 -9.83
CA GLY A 152 -14.31 -1.43 -10.49
C GLY A 152 -13.54 -2.17 -11.59
N ASP A 153 -12.52 -1.55 -12.19
CA ASP A 153 -11.61 -2.26 -13.10
C ASP A 153 -10.24 -2.32 -12.45
N MET A 154 -9.95 -3.41 -11.74
CA MET A 154 -8.61 -3.67 -11.19
C MET A 154 -7.58 -3.61 -12.34
N GLY A 155 -6.92 -2.47 -12.50
CA GLY A 155 -5.81 -2.27 -13.42
C GLY A 155 -4.57 -3.06 -12.99
N PRO A 156 -3.45 -2.93 -13.74
CA PRO A 156 -2.18 -3.50 -13.32
C PRO A 156 -1.77 -2.98 -11.93
N GLY A 157 -1.04 -3.79 -11.16
CA GLY A 157 -0.50 -3.40 -9.85
C GLY A 157 -1.36 -3.74 -8.63
N VAL A 158 -2.15 -4.83 -8.70
CA VAL A 158 -2.92 -5.39 -7.57
C VAL A 158 -2.14 -6.52 -6.88
N PHE A 159 -2.05 -6.46 -5.56
CA PHE A 159 -1.34 -7.43 -4.72
C PHE A 159 -2.28 -8.04 -3.68
N TYR A 160 -2.64 -9.32 -3.83
CA TYR A 160 -3.57 -9.98 -2.90
C TYR A 160 -2.86 -10.45 -1.62
N LEU A 161 -3.37 -10.02 -0.47
CA LEU A 161 -2.74 -10.26 0.83
C LEU A 161 -2.76 -11.73 1.25
N SER A 162 -3.69 -12.53 0.73
CA SER A 162 -3.77 -13.97 0.97
C SER A 162 -2.79 -14.79 0.12
N ARG A 163 -2.21 -14.22 -0.95
CA ARG A 163 -1.37 -14.94 -1.92
C ARG A 163 0.12 -14.65 -1.78
N MET A 164 0.46 -13.59 -1.06
CA MET A 164 1.84 -13.19 -0.80
C MET A 164 1.91 -12.55 0.59
N SER A 165 3.11 -12.48 1.17
CA SER A 165 3.36 -11.88 2.48
C SER A 165 4.32 -10.69 2.42
N SER A 166 4.85 -10.39 1.24
CA SER A 166 5.72 -9.24 1.00
C SER A 166 5.86 -8.92 -0.47
N PHE A 167 6.20 -7.66 -0.78
CA PHE A 167 6.62 -7.20 -2.10
C PHE A 167 7.43 -5.90 -1.99
N GLU A 168 8.19 -5.59 -3.04
CA GLU A 168 8.92 -4.33 -3.17
C GLU A 168 8.26 -3.44 -4.23
N ILE A 169 8.19 -2.14 -3.94
CA ILE A 169 7.70 -1.13 -4.88
C ILE A 169 8.71 -0.01 -5.11
N PHE A 170 8.65 0.51 -6.33
CA PHE A 170 9.19 1.81 -6.72
C PHE A 170 7.99 2.70 -7.00
N PRO A 171 7.37 3.27 -5.96
CA PRO A 171 6.20 4.11 -6.15
C PRO A 171 6.62 5.36 -6.92
N ALA A 172 5.83 5.75 -7.92
CA ALA A 172 5.93 7.08 -8.48
C ALA A 172 5.36 8.06 -7.45
N SER A 173 6.02 9.20 -7.25
CA SER A 173 5.44 10.28 -6.45
C SER A 173 4.41 11.00 -7.32
N ASP A 174 3.13 10.84 -7.01
CA ASP A 174 2.05 11.50 -7.78
C ASP A 174 1.60 12.82 -7.15
N TYR A 175 2.09 13.17 -5.96
CA TYR A 175 1.79 14.44 -5.30
C TYR A 175 2.86 14.83 -4.26
N THR A 176 2.75 16.07 -3.78
CA THR A 176 3.62 16.63 -2.75
C THR A 176 2.78 17.15 -1.58
N HIS A 177 3.18 16.86 -0.36
CA HIS A 177 2.63 17.46 0.86
C HIS A 177 3.66 18.45 1.42
N ASN A 178 3.28 19.73 1.55
CA ASN A 178 4.19 20.81 1.94
C ASN A 178 5.47 20.94 1.08
N GLY A 179 5.39 20.52 -0.20
CA GLY A 179 6.52 20.57 -1.15
C GLY A 179 7.44 19.35 -1.12
N GLU A 180 7.23 18.40 -0.21
CA GLU A 180 7.96 17.14 -0.15
C GLU A 180 7.18 16.03 -0.87
N PRO A 181 7.84 15.15 -1.65
CA PRO A 181 7.17 14.06 -2.34
C PRO A 181 6.66 13.01 -1.34
N LEU A 182 5.41 12.58 -1.53
CA LEU A 182 4.82 11.45 -0.83
C LEU A 182 4.41 10.35 -1.83
N TYR A 183 4.39 9.12 -1.35
CA TYR A 183 3.99 7.94 -2.12
C TYR A 183 2.68 7.38 -1.57
N GLN A 184 1.78 6.95 -2.46
CA GLN A 184 0.46 6.44 -2.08
C GLN A 184 0.34 4.94 -2.30
N LEU A 185 -0.34 4.29 -1.37
CA LEU A 185 -0.78 2.91 -1.49
C LEU A 185 -2.24 2.82 -1.05
N PHE A 186 -3.06 2.18 -1.87
CA PHE A 186 -4.45 1.90 -1.54
C PHE A 186 -4.59 0.49 -1.01
N PHE A 187 -5.34 0.35 0.08
CA PHE A 187 -5.72 -0.92 0.66
C PHE A 187 -7.23 -1.08 0.63
N SER A 188 -7.72 -2.27 0.30
CA SER A 188 -9.15 -2.57 0.33
C SER A 188 -9.41 -3.95 0.90
N PHE A 189 -10.40 -4.01 1.79
CA PHE A 189 -10.97 -5.28 2.21
C PHE A 189 -11.87 -5.81 1.10
N ALA A 190 -11.73 -7.11 0.82
CA ALA A 190 -12.62 -7.75 -0.14
C ALA A 190 -12.72 -9.26 0.09
N ASP A 191 -13.88 -9.81 -0.23
CA ASP A 191 -14.08 -11.26 -0.24
C ASP A 191 -13.43 -11.92 -1.46
N LYS A 192 -13.58 -13.25 -1.57
CA LYS A 192 -13.03 -14.04 -2.69
C LYS A 192 -13.51 -13.61 -4.07
N SER A 193 -14.63 -12.90 -4.18
CA SER A 193 -15.14 -12.43 -5.48
C SER A 193 -14.24 -11.35 -6.09
N ALA A 194 -13.45 -10.64 -5.27
CA ALA A 194 -12.46 -9.69 -5.76
C ALA A 194 -11.23 -10.36 -6.37
N PHE A 195 -11.02 -11.65 -6.15
CA PHE A 195 -10.10 -12.38 -7.01
C PHE A 195 -10.62 -12.27 -8.43
N LYS A 196 -9.88 -11.57 -9.30
CA LYS A 196 -10.12 -11.69 -10.74
C LYS A 196 -10.11 -13.18 -11.09
N ILE A 197 -11.28 -13.71 -11.48
CA ILE A 197 -11.44 -15.07 -11.99
C ILE A 197 -10.91 -15.06 -13.43
N GLY A 198 -9.60 -14.92 -13.56
CA GLY A 198 -8.83 -15.47 -14.67
C GLY A 198 -8.18 -16.73 -14.14
N VAL A 199 -8.87 -17.86 -14.29
CA VAL A 199 -8.20 -19.16 -14.15
C VAL A 199 -7.25 -19.25 -15.32
N GLU A 200 -5.97 -19.16 -15.06
CA GLU A 200 -5.10 -20.26 -15.42
C GLU A 200 -3.93 -20.31 -14.46
N ASN A 201 -3.56 -21.53 -14.07
CA ASN A 201 -2.24 -21.80 -13.56
C ASN A 201 -1.27 -21.03 -14.45
N ILE A 202 -0.58 -20.04 -13.90
CA ILE A 202 0.60 -19.51 -14.54
C ILE A 202 1.58 -20.69 -14.52
N GLU A 203 1.51 -21.56 -15.53
CA GLU A 203 2.74 -22.03 -16.13
C GLU A 203 3.59 -20.78 -16.23
N THR A 204 4.66 -20.74 -15.44
CA THR A 204 5.58 -19.62 -15.43
C THR A 204 6.07 -19.48 -16.85
N ASP A 205 5.42 -18.63 -17.64
CA ASP A 205 5.87 -18.25 -18.96
C ASP A 205 7.32 -17.79 -18.74
N LYS A 206 8.25 -18.62 -19.22
CA LYS A 206 9.67 -18.43 -18.97
C LYS A 206 10.14 -17.30 -19.88
N TYR A 207 10.07 -16.08 -19.36
CA TYR A 207 10.63 -14.92 -20.02
C TYR A 207 12.14 -14.88 -19.78
N ASN A 208 12.91 -14.80 -20.86
CA ASN A 208 14.35 -14.64 -20.79
C ASN A 208 14.75 -13.26 -21.29
N ILE A 209 15.64 -12.58 -20.57
CA ILE A 209 16.31 -11.37 -21.09
C ILE A 209 17.73 -11.72 -21.45
N TYR A 210 18.13 -11.39 -22.68
CA TYR A 210 19.49 -11.60 -23.13
C TYR A 210 19.93 -10.54 -24.17
N PRO A 211 21.24 -10.25 -24.26
CA PRO A 211 22.22 -10.61 -23.25
C PRO A 211 21.93 -9.90 -21.92
N ASN A 212 22.21 -10.56 -20.81
CA ASN A 212 22.23 -9.95 -19.49
C ASN A 212 23.46 -10.49 -18.74
N PRO A 213 24.53 -9.71 -18.56
CA PRO A 213 24.63 -8.27 -18.85
C PRO A 213 24.58 -7.89 -20.34
N PHE A 214 24.16 -6.67 -20.68
CA PHE A 214 24.14 -6.13 -22.05
C PHE A 214 25.12 -4.97 -22.24
N THR A 215 25.51 -4.71 -23.50
CA THR A 215 26.33 -3.54 -23.88
C THR A 215 25.45 -2.45 -24.48
N ASP A 216 24.89 -2.66 -25.67
CA ASP A 216 24.10 -1.64 -26.37
C ASP A 216 22.60 -1.91 -26.38
N SER A 217 22.22 -3.19 -26.34
CA SER A 217 20.82 -3.59 -26.39
C SER A 217 20.59 -4.94 -25.73
N PHE A 218 19.39 -5.15 -25.20
CA PHE A 218 18.89 -6.45 -24.76
C PHE A 218 17.57 -6.76 -25.47
N GLN A 219 17.14 -8.01 -25.40
CA GLN A 219 15.84 -8.46 -25.91
C GLN A 219 15.14 -9.41 -24.95
N ILE A 220 13.81 -9.43 -25.05
CA ILE A 220 12.92 -10.27 -24.25
C ILE A 220 12.41 -11.42 -25.13
N GLU A 221 12.70 -12.65 -24.72
CA GLU A 221 12.18 -13.90 -25.30
C GLU A 221 11.07 -14.50 -24.41
N GLY A 222 10.28 -15.40 -25.00
CA GLY A 222 9.18 -16.08 -24.30
C GLY A 222 7.85 -15.32 -24.31
N ILE A 223 7.74 -14.29 -25.16
CA ILE A 223 6.57 -13.41 -25.30
C ILE A 223 5.89 -13.52 -26.66
N GLU A 224 6.21 -14.56 -27.45
CA GLU A 224 5.76 -14.71 -28.84
C GLU A 224 4.22 -14.78 -28.98
N ASN A 225 3.54 -15.22 -27.93
CA ASN A 225 2.07 -15.28 -27.86
C ASN A 225 1.45 -14.07 -27.12
N HIS A 226 2.21 -13.01 -26.85
CA HIS A 226 1.77 -11.85 -26.09
C HIS A 226 2.04 -10.56 -26.87
N SER A 227 1.09 -9.61 -26.84
CA SER A 227 1.35 -8.29 -27.40
C SER A 227 1.95 -7.40 -26.32
N ILE A 228 3.23 -7.01 -26.47
CA ILE A 228 3.83 -6.01 -25.60
C ILE A 228 3.12 -4.69 -25.85
N LYS A 229 2.43 -4.17 -24.84
CA LYS A 229 1.82 -2.84 -24.93
C LYS A 229 2.85 -1.78 -24.66
N GLU A 230 3.62 -1.97 -23.59
CA GLU A 230 4.57 -0.96 -23.12
C GLU A 230 5.73 -1.64 -22.39
N LEU A 231 6.92 -1.10 -22.57
CA LEU A 231 8.10 -1.49 -21.82
C LEU A 231 8.85 -0.24 -21.39
N ASN A 232 9.03 -0.11 -20.08
CA ASN A 232 9.76 0.98 -19.45
C ASN A 232 11.07 0.49 -18.85
N VAL A 233 12.15 1.22 -19.08
CA VAL A 233 13.46 0.97 -18.47
C VAL A 233 13.80 2.10 -17.51
N PHE A 234 14.12 1.74 -16.28
CA PHE A 234 14.50 2.65 -15.20
C PHE A 234 15.95 2.38 -14.79
N ASP A 235 16.69 3.42 -14.42
CA ASP A 235 18.01 3.24 -13.79
C ASP A 235 17.88 2.81 -12.32
N SER A 236 19.02 2.62 -11.66
CA SER A 236 19.08 2.22 -10.24
C SER A 236 18.48 3.25 -9.27
N PHE A 237 18.23 4.49 -9.72
CA PHE A 237 17.59 5.54 -8.94
C PHE A 237 16.10 5.67 -9.27
N GLY A 238 15.54 4.77 -10.08
CA GLY A 238 14.13 4.79 -10.49
C GLY A 238 13.82 5.81 -11.59
N ARG A 239 14.83 6.44 -12.20
CA ARG A 239 14.60 7.43 -13.26
C ARG A 239 14.34 6.73 -14.59
N LEU A 240 13.23 7.07 -15.24
CA LEU A 240 12.86 6.54 -16.55
C LEU A 240 13.91 6.92 -17.60
N GLN A 241 14.51 5.91 -18.22
CA GLN A 241 15.52 6.03 -19.28
C GLN A 241 14.90 5.88 -20.67
N LYS A 242 13.90 5.01 -20.79
CA LYS A 242 13.29 4.69 -22.09
C LYS A 242 11.92 4.05 -21.94
N THR A 243 11.02 4.38 -22.85
CA THR A 243 9.76 3.68 -23.11
C THR A 243 9.76 3.16 -24.55
N VAL A 244 9.36 1.91 -24.76
CA VAL A 244 9.11 1.35 -26.10
C VAL A 244 7.72 0.69 -26.13
N LEU A 245 7.09 0.72 -27.29
CA LEU A 245 5.75 0.17 -27.52
C LEU A 245 5.84 -0.93 -28.58
N ASN A 246 5.22 -2.08 -28.34
CA ASN A 246 5.20 -3.20 -29.30
C ASN A 246 6.60 -3.66 -29.77
N GLU A 247 7.64 -3.45 -28.96
CA GLU A 247 9.02 -3.85 -29.27
C GLU A 247 9.60 -4.71 -28.15
N ASN A 248 10.22 -5.83 -28.53
CA ASN A 248 10.89 -6.74 -27.60
C ASN A 248 12.41 -6.58 -27.57
N ARG A 249 12.99 -5.72 -28.43
CA ARG A 249 14.42 -5.43 -28.47
C ARG A 249 14.65 -3.97 -28.14
N ILE A 250 15.47 -3.72 -27.11
CA ILE A 250 15.59 -2.42 -26.50
C ILE A 250 17.06 -1.99 -26.55
N GLY A 251 17.32 -0.95 -27.34
CA GLY A 251 18.62 -0.28 -27.40
C GLY A 251 18.78 0.83 -26.36
N LEU A 252 19.88 0.78 -25.60
CA LEU A 252 20.34 1.76 -24.61
C LEU A 252 21.87 1.98 -24.73
N PRO A 253 22.40 2.34 -25.92
CA PRO A 253 23.85 2.43 -26.14
C PRO A 253 24.54 3.45 -25.23
N ASN A 254 23.88 4.59 -24.97
CA ASN A 254 24.45 5.71 -24.21
C ASN A 254 24.16 5.67 -22.70
N ALA A 255 23.50 4.61 -22.22
CA ALA A 255 23.23 4.44 -20.79
C ALA A 255 24.54 4.16 -20.04
N ALA A 256 24.66 4.59 -18.79
CA ALA A 256 25.84 4.31 -17.97
C ALA A 256 25.89 2.82 -17.56
N SER A 257 27.08 2.27 -17.33
CA SER A 257 27.23 0.94 -16.73
C SER A 257 26.54 0.89 -15.36
N GLY A 258 25.77 -0.18 -15.09
CA GLY A 258 25.01 -0.27 -13.85
C GLY A 258 23.80 -1.19 -13.89
N VAL A 259 22.99 -1.11 -12.85
CA VAL A 259 21.74 -1.87 -12.70
C VAL A 259 20.59 -1.07 -13.29
N TYR A 260 19.73 -1.76 -14.04
CA TYR A 260 18.49 -1.20 -14.57
C TYR A 260 17.31 -2.13 -14.25
N PHE A 261 16.13 -1.55 -14.14
CA PHE A 261 14.87 -2.24 -13.94
C PHE A 261 13.99 -2.08 -15.16
N VAL A 262 13.40 -3.17 -15.63
CA VAL A 262 12.49 -3.20 -16.78
C VAL A 262 11.09 -3.51 -16.26
N SER A 263 10.13 -2.62 -16.49
CA SER A 263 8.70 -2.92 -16.36
C SER A 263 8.15 -3.25 -17.74
N LEU A 264 7.50 -4.41 -17.88
CA LEU A 264 6.88 -4.90 -19.09
C LEU A 264 5.38 -5.01 -18.87
N LEU A 265 4.61 -4.22 -19.61
CA LEU A 265 3.16 -4.33 -19.74
C LEU A 265 2.84 -5.07 -21.03
N PHE A 266 2.16 -6.21 -20.92
CA PHE A 266 1.78 -7.03 -22.06
C PHE A 266 0.34 -7.50 -21.95
N GLU A 267 -0.29 -7.75 -23.10
CA GLU A 267 -1.62 -8.31 -23.18
C GLU A 267 -1.54 -9.78 -23.61
N LYS A 268 -2.12 -10.65 -22.78
CA LYS A 268 -2.33 -12.07 -23.05
C LYS A 268 -3.83 -12.33 -23.05
N GLU A 269 -4.37 -12.78 -24.18
CA GLU A 269 -5.79 -13.17 -24.30
C GLU A 269 -6.79 -12.08 -23.85
N GLY A 270 -6.48 -10.80 -24.12
CA GLY A 270 -7.32 -9.67 -23.71
C GLY A 270 -7.07 -9.15 -22.29
N LEU A 271 -6.13 -9.75 -21.55
CA LEU A 271 -5.76 -9.35 -20.19
C LEU A 271 -4.40 -8.65 -20.17
N LEU A 272 -4.35 -7.45 -19.58
CA LEU A 272 -3.10 -6.75 -19.29
C LEU A 272 -2.40 -7.36 -18.07
N SER A 273 -1.10 -7.60 -18.19
CA SER A 273 -0.22 -8.12 -17.14
C SER A 273 1.07 -7.30 -17.07
N GLU A 274 1.59 -7.08 -15.87
CA GLU A 274 2.86 -6.38 -15.64
C GLU A 274 3.92 -7.34 -15.10
N LYS A 275 5.15 -7.27 -15.63
CA LYS A 275 6.33 -8.00 -15.14
C LYS A 275 7.49 -7.03 -14.90
N LYS A 276 8.14 -7.12 -13.74
CA LYS A 276 9.35 -6.35 -13.43
C LYS A 276 10.59 -7.26 -13.45
N LEU A 277 11.64 -6.84 -14.14
CA LEU A 277 12.87 -7.61 -14.37
C LEU A 277 14.11 -6.75 -14.08
N LYS A 278 15.16 -7.36 -13.54
CA LYS A 278 16.44 -6.70 -13.25
C LYS A 278 17.48 -7.07 -14.31
N ILE A 279 18.16 -6.07 -14.86
CA ILE A 279 19.21 -6.26 -15.88
C ILE A 279 20.46 -5.45 -15.54
N PHE A 280 21.58 -5.87 -16.12
CA PHE A 280 22.89 -5.25 -15.90
C PHE A 280 23.45 -4.71 -17.22
N LYS A 281 23.90 -3.46 -17.22
CA LYS A 281 24.67 -2.88 -18.31
C LYS A 281 26.17 -2.92 -17.98
N LEU A 282 26.97 -3.40 -18.93
CA LEU A 282 28.44 -3.33 -18.90
C LEU A 282 28.95 -1.94 -19.27
#